data_AF-A0A2E8GR15-F1
#
_entry.id   AF-A0A2E8GR15-F1
#
_cell.length_a   1.000
_cell.length_b   1.000
_cell.length_c   1.000
_cell.angle_alpha   90.00
_cell.angle_beta   90.00
_cell.angle_gamma   90.00
#
_symmetry.space_group_name_H-M   'P 1'
#
loop_
_entity.id
_entity.type
_entity.pdbx_description
1 polymer ?
#
loop_
_entity_poly.entity_id
_entity_poly.type
_entity_poly.pdbx_seq_one_letter_code
_entity_poly.pdbx_strand_id
1 'polypeptide(L)'
;MKKTLGMALWLWLASGGTLAWAQQAGFTQEDRERMVRMEERSLQMEKRLGELHADMNQRFEQMQVATDQRFEQMMLTLQIIAAVFTAFFLAMLGYAWWDRRTIIRKAREDTLETLERNAGAKE
;
A
#
# COMPACT_ATOMS: atom_id res chain seq x y z
N MET A 1 88.19 9.04 17.57
CA MET A 1 87.74 8.94 16.16
C MET A 1 87.10 7.59 15.80
N LYS A 2 87.32 6.49 16.51
CA LYS A 2 86.73 5.17 16.17
C LYS A 2 85.21 5.05 16.47
N LYS A 3 84.70 5.82 17.46
CA LYS A 3 83.29 5.79 17.88
C LYS A 3 82.34 6.53 16.92
N THR A 4 82.82 7.55 16.21
CA THR A 4 82.03 8.33 15.24
C THR A 4 81.80 7.57 13.93
N LEU A 5 82.72 6.69 13.55
CA LEU A 5 82.60 5.85 12.36
C LEU A 5 81.50 4.78 12.51
N GLY A 6 81.44 4.14 13.68
CA GLY A 6 80.41 3.15 13.98
C GLY A 6 78.99 3.73 14.02
N MET A 7 78.85 4.97 14.49
CA MET A 7 77.56 5.65 14.55
C MET A 7 77.06 6.08 13.17
N ALA A 8 77.94 6.47 12.25
CA ALA A 8 77.61 6.74 10.86
C ALA A 8 77.19 5.48 10.10
N LEU A 9 77.85 4.35 10.37
CA LEU A 9 77.49 3.04 9.80
C LEU A 9 76.11 2.57 10.32
N TRP A 10 75.83 2.80 11.60
CA TRP A 10 74.54 2.49 12.21
C TRP A 10 73.43 3.38 11.67
N LEU A 11 73.69 4.67 11.45
CA LEU A 11 72.75 5.60 10.79
C LEU A 11 72.47 5.24 9.32
N TRP A 12 73.48 4.76 8.59
CA TRP A 12 73.30 4.27 7.21
C TRP A 12 72.51 2.94 7.17
N LEU A 13 72.76 2.03 8.12
CA LEU A 13 71.99 0.80 8.28
C LEU A 13 70.55 1.06 8.73
N ALA A 14 70.32 2.05 9.60
CA ALA A 14 68.98 2.42 10.08
C ALA A 14 68.15 3.19 9.03
N SER A 15 68.80 3.82 8.05
CA SER A 15 68.11 4.55 6.96
C SER A 15 67.81 3.69 5.72
N GLY A 16 68.47 2.54 5.54
CA GLY A 16 68.25 1.65 4.39
C GLY A 16 66.91 0.89 4.38
N GLY A 17 66.07 1.03 5.40
CA GLY A 17 64.89 0.19 5.63
C GLY A 17 63.53 0.75 5.21
N THR A 18 63.43 1.93 4.57
CA THR A 18 62.12 2.53 4.22
C THR A 18 61.93 2.84 2.74
N LEU A 19 62.54 2.03 1.88
CA LEU A 19 62.17 1.96 0.46
C LEU A 19 61.33 0.69 0.22
N ALA A 20 60.23 0.54 0.97
CA ALA A 20 59.12 -0.31 0.52
C ALA A 20 58.35 0.51 -0.52
N TRP A 21 58.89 0.54 -1.74
CA TRP A 21 58.20 1.12 -2.89
C TRP A 21 56.87 0.40 -3.02
N ALA A 22 55.78 1.18 -2.99
CA ALA A 22 54.47 0.71 -3.39
C ALA A 22 54.61 0.10 -4.78
N GLN A 23 54.56 -1.23 -4.84
CA GLN A 23 54.59 -1.98 -6.09
C GLN A 23 53.28 -1.65 -6.79
N GLN A 24 53.32 -0.63 -7.64
CA GLN A 24 52.20 -0.21 -8.46
C GLN A 24 52.02 -1.30 -9.53
N ALA A 25 51.29 -2.35 -9.18
CA ALA A 25 50.89 -3.41 -10.11
C ALA A 25 49.98 -2.76 -11.16
N GLY A 26 50.56 -2.41 -12.31
CA GLY A 26 49.84 -1.86 -13.44
C GLY A 26 48.89 -2.90 -14.02
N PHE A 27 47.71 -2.44 -14.44
CA PHE A 27 46.63 -3.25 -15.00
C PHE A 27 47.13 -4.24 -16.05
N THR A 28 47.21 -5.51 -15.67
CA THR A 28 47.82 -6.57 -16.48
C THR A 28 46.88 -7.02 -17.61
N GLN A 29 47.35 -7.90 -18.51
CA GLN A 29 46.50 -8.48 -19.55
C GLN A 29 45.44 -9.42 -18.95
N GLU A 30 45.80 -10.16 -17.89
CA GLU A 30 44.88 -11.04 -17.17
C GLU A 30 43.74 -10.26 -16.51
N ASP A 31 44.00 -9.06 -15.99
CA ASP A 31 42.98 -8.19 -15.40
C ASP A 31 41.96 -7.72 -16.45
N ARG A 32 42.40 -7.44 -17.69
CA ARG A 32 41.51 -7.09 -18.81
C ARG A 32 40.58 -8.24 -19.17
N GLU A 33 41.11 -9.46 -19.29
CA GLU A 33 40.28 -10.62 -19.59
C GLU A 33 39.29 -10.94 -18.45
N ARG A 34 39.71 -10.71 -17.20
CA ARG A 34 38.85 -10.88 -16.03
C ARG A 34 37.70 -9.87 -16.04
N MET A 35 37.97 -8.64 -16.46
CA MET A 35 36.96 -7.58 -16.64
C MET A 35 35.98 -7.90 -17.75
N VAL A 36 36.45 -8.36 -18.92
CA VAL A 36 35.57 -8.76 -20.03
C VAL A 36 34.61 -9.88 -19.60
N ARG A 37 35.12 -10.92 -18.91
CA ARG A 37 34.27 -11.99 -18.34
C ARG A 37 33.30 -11.48 -17.27
N MET A 38 33.69 -10.47 -16.50
CA MET A 38 32.79 -9.83 -15.53
C MET A 38 31.70 -9.02 -16.23
N GLU A 39 32.01 -8.25 -17.28
CA GLU A 39 31.03 -7.52 -18.09
C GLU A 39 30.02 -8.46 -18.73
N GLU A 40 30.47 -9.58 -19.31
CA GLU A 40 29.56 -10.59 -19.87
C GLU A 40 28.59 -11.15 -18.83
N ARG A 41 29.09 -11.42 -17.61
CA ARG A 41 28.25 -11.87 -16.48
C ARG A 41 27.28 -10.78 -16.02
N SER A 42 27.72 -9.52 -15.97
CA SER A 42 26.88 -8.38 -15.62
C SER A 42 25.76 -8.18 -16.64
N LEU A 43 26.07 -8.22 -17.93
CA LEU A 43 25.08 -8.15 -19.01
C LEU A 43 24.08 -9.31 -18.96
N GLN A 44 24.55 -10.52 -18.65
CA GLN A 44 23.67 -11.67 -18.46
C GLN A 44 22.76 -11.50 -17.24
N MET A 45 23.28 -10.92 -16.15
CA MET A 45 22.52 -10.62 -14.94
C MET A 45 21.46 -9.54 -15.20
N GLU A 46 21.82 -8.46 -15.92
CA GLU A 46 20.89 -7.39 -16.30
C GLU A 46 19.74 -7.92 -17.16
N LYS A 47 20.02 -8.79 -18.13
CA LYS A 47 18.97 -9.43 -18.93
C LYS A 47 18.01 -10.24 -18.06
N ARG A 48 18.54 -11.08 -17.17
CA ARG A 48 17.73 -11.89 -16.25
C ARG A 48 16.91 -11.03 -15.30
N LEU A 49 17.48 -9.94 -14.78
CA LEU A 49 16.77 -8.99 -13.93
C LEU A 49 15.67 -8.25 -14.70
N GLY A 50 15.93 -7.86 -15.94
CA GLY A 50 14.93 -7.25 -16.82
C GLY A 50 13.76 -8.18 -17.10
N GLU A 51 14.03 -9.45 -17.43
CA GLU A 51 13.00 -10.47 -17.62
C GLU A 51 12.19 -10.72 -16.34
N LEU A 52 12.87 -10.83 -15.19
CA LEU A 52 12.22 -11.00 -13.89
C LEU A 52 11.32 -9.81 -13.55
N HIS A 53 11.81 -8.58 -13.75
CA HIS A 53 11.03 -7.37 -13.53
C HIS A 53 9.81 -7.31 -14.43
N ALA A 54 9.94 -7.71 -15.70
CA ALA A 54 8.82 -7.74 -16.64
C ALA A 54 7.75 -8.77 -16.22
N ASP A 55 8.14 -9.99 -15.86
CA ASP A 55 7.22 -11.02 -15.34
C ASP A 55 6.55 -10.57 -14.03
N MET A 56 7.31 -9.98 -13.11
CA MET A 56 6.75 -9.44 -11.87
C MET A 56 5.76 -8.31 -12.15
N ASN A 57 6.06 -7.39 -13.06
CA ASN A 57 5.15 -6.31 -13.41
C ASN A 57 3.86 -6.84 -14.03
N GLN A 58 3.96 -7.81 -14.95
CA GLN A 58 2.79 -8.43 -15.56
C GLN A 58 1.90 -9.16 -14.51
N ARG A 59 2.51 -9.89 -13.57
CA ARG A 59 1.77 -10.56 -12.49
C ARG A 59 1.13 -9.55 -11.53
N PHE A 60 1.82 -8.46 -11.24
CA PHE A 60 1.31 -7.42 -10.36
C PHE A 60 0.11 -6.70 -10.98
N GLU A 61 0.19 -6.35 -12.27
CA GLU A 61 -0.94 -5.80 -13.03
C GLU A 61 -2.14 -6.78 -13.03
N GLN A 62 -1.91 -8.07 -13.31
CA GLN A 62 -2.97 -9.07 -13.24
C GLN A 62 -3.61 -9.17 -11.85
N MET A 63 -2.79 -9.11 -10.79
CA MET A 63 -3.26 -9.14 -9.41
C MET A 63 -4.08 -7.89 -9.06
N GLN A 64 -3.66 -6.71 -9.51
CA GLN A 64 -4.41 -5.47 -9.33
C GLN A 64 -5.78 -5.57 -10.00
N VAL A 65 -5.83 -5.96 -11.28
CA VAL A 65 -7.09 -6.10 -12.01
C VAL A 65 -8.04 -7.09 -11.33
N ALA A 66 -7.53 -8.24 -10.89
CA ALA A 66 -8.34 -9.22 -10.18
C ALA A 66 -8.84 -8.71 -8.82
N THR A 67 -8.04 -7.88 -8.14
CA THR A 67 -8.41 -7.27 -6.86
C THR A 67 -9.48 -6.21 -7.06
N ASP A 68 -9.32 -5.33 -8.05
CA ASP A 68 -10.26 -4.25 -8.37
C ASP A 68 -11.64 -4.81 -8.70
N GLN A 69 -11.71 -5.86 -9.53
CA GLN A 69 -12.98 -6.53 -9.87
C GLN A 69 -13.69 -7.10 -8.63
N ARG A 70 -12.94 -7.70 -7.70
CA ARG A 70 -13.50 -8.25 -6.47
C ARG A 70 -13.96 -7.15 -5.51
N PHE A 71 -13.22 -6.04 -5.43
CA PHE A 71 -13.62 -4.90 -4.61
C PHE A 71 -14.89 -4.24 -5.15
N GLU A 72 -15.01 -4.07 -6.47
CA GLU A 72 -16.22 -3.53 -7.10
C GLU A 72 -17.43 -4.41 -6.80
N GLN A 73 -17.29 -5.73 -6.95
CA GLN A 73 -18.35 -6.68 -6.62
C GLN A 73 -18.73 -6.63 -5.13
N MET A 74 -17.75 -6.53 -4.23
CA MET A 74 -17.99 -6.43 -2.79
C MET A 74 -18.71 -5.12 -2.43
N MET A 75 -18.27 -3.99 -2.99
CA MET A 75 -18.90 -2.68 -2.79
C MET A 75 -20.34 -2.67 -3.30
N LEU A 76 -20.59 -3.24 -4.49
CA LEU A 76 -21.93 -3.36 -5.04
C LEU A 76 -22.83 -4.21 -4.12
N THR A 77 -22.31 -5.34 -3.62
CA THR A 77 -23.07 -6.22 -2.71
C THR A 77 -23.45 -5.47 -1.42
N LEU A 78 -22.50 -4.76 -0.82
CA LEU A 78 -22.74 -3.95 0.37
C LEU A 78 -23.75 -2.83 0.11
N GLN A 79 -23.67 -2.18 -1.05
CA GLN A 79 -24.59 -1.12 -1.45
C GLN A 79 -26.02 -1.62 -1.65
N ILE A 80 -26.21 -2.82 -2.23
CA ILE A 80 -27.55 -3.41 -2.38
C ILE A 80 -28.17 -3.70 -1.00
N ILE A 81 -27.41 -4.30 -0.09
CA ILE A 81 -27.89 -4.60 1.26
C ILE A 81 -28.24 -3.30 2.00
N ALA A 82 -27.37 -2.29 1.92
CA ALA A 82 -27.63 -0.98 2.50
C ALA A 82 -28.88 -0.32 1.90
N ALA A 83 -29.06 -0.38 0.57
CA ALA A 83 -30.21 0.18 -0.11
C ALA A 83 -31.51 -0.49 0.32
N VAL A 84 -31.55 -1.83 0.37
CA VAL A 84 -32.72 -2.58 0.84
C VAL A 84 -33.03 -2.26 2.30
N PHE A 85 -32.00 -2.21 3.15
CA PHE A 85 -32.16 -1.86 4.56
C PHE A 85 -32.72 -0.44 4.74
N THR A 86 -32.17 0.55 4.05
CA THR A 86 -32.67 1.93 4.09
C THR A 86 -34.10 2.03 3.56
N ALA A 87 -34.41 1.37 2.45
CA ALA A 87 -35.77 1.34 1.89
C ALA A 87 -36.78 0.73 2.87
N PHE A 88 -36.43 -0.40 3.50
CA PHE A 88 -37.25 -1.03 4.52
C PHE A 88 -37.45 -0.12 5.74
N PHE A 89 -36.38 0.53 6.21
CA PHE A 89 -36.44 1.43 7.36
C PHE A 89 -37.32 2.65 7.10
N LEU A 90 -37.23 3.24 5.90
CA LEU A 90 -38.10 4.33 5.47
C LEU A 90 -39.56 3.90 5.35
N ALA A 91 -39.83 2.69 4.84
CA ALA A 91 -41.18 2.14 4.80
C ALA A 91 -41.75 1.96 6.21
N MET A 92 -40.94 1.46 7.16
CA MET A 92 -41.34 1.29 8.56
C MET A 92 -41.66 2.64 9.23
N LEU A 93 -40.79 3.64 9.07
CA LEU A 93 -41.02 4.99 9.61
C LEU A 93 -42.22 5.67 8.95
N GLY A 94 -42.37 5.51 7.63
CA GLY A 94 -43.51 6.03 6.87
C GLY A 94 -44.84 5.45 7.37
N TYR A 95 -44.88 4.14 7.64
CA TYR A 95 -46.05 3.49 8.21
C TYR A 95 -46.37 4.01 9.62
N ALA A 96 -45.37 4.14 10.50
CA ALA A 96 -45.56 4.67 11.84
C ALA A 96 -46.11 6.11 11.84
N TRP A 97 -45.67 6.95 10.90
CA TRP A 97 -46.21 8.29 10.74
C TRP A 97 -47.65 8.29 10.19
N TRP A 98 -47.94 7.39 9.24
CA TRP A 98 -49.29 7.23 8.67
C TRP A 98 -50.31 6.76 9.71
N ASP A 99 -49.96 5.76 10.52
CA ASP A 99 -50.80 5.20 11.60
C ASP A 99 -51.21 6.27 12.63
N ARG A 100 -50.26 7.13 13.05
CA ARG A 100 -50.56 8.25 13.95
C ARG A 100 -51.57 9.24 13.35
N ARG A 101 -51.53 9.47 12.03
CA ARG A 101 -52.42 10.42 11.36
C ARG A 101 -53.83 9.86 11.17
N THR A 102 -53.98 8.55 11.03
CA THR A 102 -55.30 7.90 10.83
C THR A 102 -56.06 7.73 12.15
N ILE A 103 -55.39 7.42 13.26
CA ILE A 103 -56.04 7.25 14.58
C ILE A 103 -56.65 8.57 15.08
N ILE A 104 -55.94 9.69 14.96
CA ILE A 104 -56.42 11.01 15.42
C ILE A 104 -57.68 11.46 14.66
N ARG A 105 -57.80 11.11 13.37
CA ARG A 105 -59.00 11.42 12.57
C ARG A 105 -60.22 10.66 13.07
N LYS A 106 -60.08 9.35 13.29
CA LYS A 106 -61.18 8.52 13.84
C LYS A 106 -61.61 9.00 15.22
N ALA A 107 -60.65 9.33 16.08
CA ALA A 107 -60.96 9.86 17.41
C ALA A 107 -61.74 11.19 17.35
N ARG A 108 -61.47 12.06 16.36
CA ARG A 108 -62.26 13.30 16.19
C ARG A 108 -63.67 13.04 15.67
N GLU A 109 -63.83 12.13 14.70
CA GLU A 109 -65.14 11.77 14.15
C GLU A 109 -66.06 11.18 15.25
N ASP A 110 -65.56 10.24 16.05
CA ASP A 110 -66.32 9.66 17.17
C ASP A 110 -66.71 10.72 18.23
N THR A 111 -65.82 11.69 18.52
CA THR A 111 -66.15 12.78 19.46
C THR A 111 -67.19 13.75 18.90
N LEU A 112 -67.23 13.96 17.58
CA LEU A 112 -68.23 14.84 16.96
C LEU A 112 -69.60 14.17 16.94
N GLU A 113 -69.68 12.90 16.56
CA GLU A 113 -70.94 12.15 16.51
C GLU A 113 -71.58 12.03 17.90
N THR A 114 -70.78 11.81 18.95
CA THR A 114 -71.27 11.79 20.33
C THR A 114 -71.75 13.16 20.80
N LEU A 115 -71.14 14.26 20.35
CA LEU A 115 -71.63 15.60 20.67
C LEU A 115 -72.94 15.91 19.94
N GLU A 116 -73.06 15.56 18.65
CA GLU A 116 -74.28 15.76 17.85
C GLU A 116 -75.46 14.94 18.41
N ARG A 117 -75.24 13.68 18.78
CA ARG A 117 -76.27 12.84 19.41
C ARG A 117 -76.73 13.38 20.77
N ASN A 118 -75.82 13.91 21.57
CA ASN A 118 -76.15 14.51 22.87
C ASN A 118 -76.79 15.89 22.73
N ALA A 119 -76.47 16.65 21.68
CA ALA A 119 -77.10 17.94 21.37
C ALA A 119 -78.53 17.75 20.83
N GLY A 120 -78.74 16.82 19.89
CA GLY A 120 -80.07 16.50 19.35
C GLY A 120 -80.99 15.77 20.33
N ALA A 121 -80.46 15.21 21.43
CA ALA A 121 -81.27 14.65 22.52
C ALA A 121 -81.65 15.69 23.59
N LYS A 122 -81.17 16.93 23.48
CA LYS A 122 -81.43 18.04 24.41
C LYS A 122 -82.41 19.09 23.87
N GLU A 123 -82.83 18.99 22.62
CA GLU A 123 -83.97 19.72 22.03
C GLU A 123 -85.22 18.82 22.00
#